data_AF-A0A011PVW8-F1
#
_entry.id   AF-A0A011PVW8-F1
#
_cell.length_a   1.000
_cell.length_b   1.000
_cell.length_c   1.000
_cell.angle_alpha   90.00
_cell.angle_beta   90.00
_cell.angle_gamma   90.00
#
_symmetry.space_group_name_H-M   'P 1'
#
loop_
_entity.id
_entity.type
_entity.pdbx_description
1 polymer ?
#
loop_
_entity_poly.entity_id
_entity_poly.type
_entity_poly.pdbx_seq_one_letter_code
_entity_poly.pdbx_strand_id
1 'polypeptide(L)'
;MPKPAARTEAGREEVLSRRIGRNELDAIQTLLAIVDAQREYAAGDLDGNGSHDYARRFVSSEGTRDGLFWPVAADQPPSPLGPLVAEATREGYGASAAGSQPRAYHGYRYRILGAQGPAAPGGARSYVVDGRMIGGFAVLAYPVNPGVSGVMSFIVNHEGIVYQKNLGRNGEAVAAKMQRFNPAAGWTRVSIE
;
A
#
# COMPACT_ATOMS: atom_id res chain seq x y z
N MET A 1 28.82 -9.84 35.79
CA MET A 1 28.25 -10.69 34.72
C MET A 1 26.75 -10.45 34.65
N PRO A 2 26.17 -10.03 33.50
CA PRO A 2 24.72 -9.88 33.39
C PRO A 2 24.01 -11.25 33.47
N LYS A 3 22.83 -11.29 34.10
CA LYS A 3 22.04 -12.52 34.34
C LYS A 3 21.59 -13.18 33.01
N PRO A 4 21.47 -14.52 32.94
CA PRO A 4 21.14 -15.25 31.71
C PRO A 4 19.81 -14.82 31.05
N ALA A 5 18.82 -14.39 31.83
CA ALA A 5 17.54 -13.88 31.32
C ALA A 5 17.67 -12.59 30.46
N ALA A 6 18.62 -11.71 30.79
CA ALA A 6 18.83 -10.46 30.05
C ALA A 6 19.43 -10.67 28.66
N ARG A 7 20.22 -11.74 28.45
CA ARG A 7 20.71 -12.12 27.12
C ARG A 7 19.60 -12.65 26.23
N THR A 8 18.62 -13.35 26.81
CA THR A 8 17.50 -13.92 26.07
C THR A 8 16.51 -12.85 25.61
N GLU A 9 16.33 -11.78 26.39
CA GLU A 9 15.48 -10.64 26.07
C GLU A 9 16.09 -9.77 24.96
N ALA A 10 17.36 -9.39 25.10
CA ALA A 10 18.09 -8.63 24.07
C ALA A 10 18.15 -9.37 22.72
N GLY A 11 18.35 -10.70 22.73
CA GLY A 11 18.32 -11.50 21.50
C GLY A 11 16.95 -11.56 20.82
N ARG A 12 15.85 -11.51 21.60
CA ARG A 12 14.49 -11.44 21.06
C ARG A 12 14.19 -10.07 20.45
N GLU A 13 14.63 -9.00 21.11
CA GLU A 13 14.50 -7.62 20.60
C GLU A 13 15.26 -7.41 19.29
N GLU A 14 16.45 -7.98 19.16
CA GLU A 14 17.24 -7.92 17.94
C GLU A 14 16.53 -8.63 16.77
N VAL A 15 16.03 -9.86 16.99
CA VAL A 15 15.29 -10.62 15.97
C VAL A 15 14.02 -9.88 15.55
N LEU A 16 13.30 -9.30 16.51
CA LEU A 16 12.11 -8.49 16.24
C LEU A 16 12.45 -7.27 15.39
N SER A 17 13.49 -6.52 15.76
CA SER A 17 13.93 -5.33 15.03
C SER A 17 14.33 -5.65 13.60
N ARG A 18 15.08 -6.74 13.38
CA ARG A 18 15.45 -7.20 12.03
C ARG A 18 14.23 -7.56 11.19
N ARG A 19 13.21 -8.20 11.80
CA ARG A 19 11.95 -8.53 11.11
C ARG A 19 11.18 -7.26 10.72
N ILE A 20 11.07 -6.31 11.65
CA ILE A 20 10.42 -5.01 11.42
C ILE A 20 11.11 -4.28 10.26
N GLY A 21 12.44 -4.17 10.29
CA GLY A 21 13.20 -3.49 9.24
C GLY A 21 13.01 -4.13 7.85
N ARG A 22 13.01 -5.47 7.76
CA ARG A 22 12.70 -6.16 6.50
C ARG A 22 11.28 -5.88 6.01
N ASN A 23 10.30 -5.99 6.89
CA ASN A 23 8.91 -5.72 6.54
C ASN A 23 8.70 -4.28 6.07
N GLU A 24 9.38 -3.30 6.67
CA GLU A 24 9.34 -1.90 6.25
C GLU A 24 9.97 -1.68 4.87
N LEU A 25 11.10 -2.33 4.60
CA LEU A 25 11.73 -2.28 3.27
C LEU A 25 10.82 -2.93 2.22
N ASP A 26 10.26 -4.11 2.52
CA ASP A 26 9.33 -4.82 1.63
C ASP A 26 8.08 -3.95 1.35
N ALA A 27 7.58 -3.21 2.35
CA ALA A 27 6.46 -2.29 2.17
C ALA A 27 6.79 -1.12 1.25
N ILE A 28 8.00 -0.55 1.35
CA ILE A 28 8.47 0.51 0.45
C ILE A 28 8.58 -0.03 -0.98
N GLN A 29 9.18 -1.21 -1.18
CA GLN A 29 9.28 -1.82 -2.50
C GLN A 29 7.91 -2.16 -3.09
N THR A 30 6.97 -2.64 -2.27
CA THR A 30 5.58 -2.89 -2.68
C THR A 30 4.89 -1.61 -3.14
N LEU A 31 5.08 -0.49 -2.42
CA LEU A 31 4.54 0.80 -2.83
C LEU A 31 5.07 1.25 -4.20
N LEU A 32 6.36 1.06 -4.46
CA LEU A 32 6.97 1.41 -5.75
C LEU A 32 6.45 0.49 -6.88
N ALA A 33 6.32 -0.81 -6.62
CA ALA A 33 5.73 -1.74 -7.57
C ALA A 33 4.27 -1.39 -7.90
N ILE A 34 3.49 -0.93 -6.90
CA ILE A 34 2.13 -0.44 -7.14
C ILE A 34 2.14 0.82 -8.02
N VAL A 35 3.12 1.72 -7.85
CA VAL A 35 3.26 2.91 -8.69
C VAL A 35 3.52 2.51 -10.14
N ASP A 36 4.40 1.54 -10.38
CA ASP A 36 4.67 1.04 -11.72
C ASP A 36 3.45 0.33 -12.32
N ALA A 37 2.76 -0.50 -11.54
CA ALA A 37 1.53 -1.17 -11.97
C ALA A 37 0.42 -0.18 -12.35
N GLN A 38 0.26 0.92 -11.61
CA GLN A 38 -0.69 1.99 -11.94
C GLN A 38 -0.33 2.69 -13.24
N ARG A 39 0.96 2.94 -13.49
CA ARG A 39 1.44 3.55 -14.74
C ARG A 39 1.20 2.63 -15.92
N GLU A 40 1.47 1.35 -15.79
CA GLU A 40 1.18 0.34 -16.80
C GLU A 40 -0.33 0.26 -17.10
N TYR A 41 -1.15 0.21 -16.06
CA TYR A 41 -2.60 0.17 -16.17
C TYR A 41 -3.17 1.34 -16.98
N ALA A 42 -2.78 2.57 -16.62
CA ALA A 42 -3.24 3.78 -17.28
C ALA A 42 -2.69 3.87 -18.72
N ALA A 43 -1.40 3.57 -18.93
CA ALA A 43 -0.79 3.64 -20.26
C ALA A 43 -1.43 2.66 -21.25
N GLY A 44 -1.85 1.49 -20.76
CA GLY A 44 -2.46 0.44 -21.58
C GLY A 44 -3.98 0.55 -21.76
N ASP A 45 -4.68 1.46 -21.07
CA ASP A 45 -6.17 1.47 -20.99
C ASP A 45 -6.68 0.05 -20.69
N LEU A 46 -6.15 -0.58 -19.62
CA LEU A 46 -6.28 -2.02 -19.42
C LEU A 46 -7.70 -2.50 -19.06
N ASP A 47 -8.59 -1.59 -18.68
CA ASP A 47 -10.03 -1.87 -18.59
C ASP A 47 -10.81 -1.56 -19.88
N GLY A 48 -10.15 -0.98 -20.89
CA GLY A 48 -10.71 -0.69 -22.21
C GLY A 48 -11.83 0.35 -22.17
N ASN A 49 -11.82 1.24 -21.18
CA ASN A 49 -12.89 2.23 -21.01
C ASN A 49 -12.70 3.48 -21.90
N GLY A 50 -11.61 3.54 -22.68
CA GLY A 50 -11.27 4.63 -23.58
C GLY A 50 -10.62 5.82 -22.88
N SER A 51 -10.10 5.62 -21.66
CA SER A 51 -9.44 6.64 -20.85
C SER A 51 -8.15 6.09 -20.28
N HIS A 52 -7.08 6.89 -20.28
CA HIS A 52 -5.84 6.58 -19.58
C HIS A 52 -5.96 6.91 -18.09
N ASP A 53 -6.91 6.29 -17.38
CA ASP A 53 -7.10 6.47 -15.95
C ASP A 53 -6.44 5.38 -15.10
N TYR A 54 -6.24 5.69 -13.83
CA TYR A 54 -5.62 4.79 -12.86
C TYR A 54 -6.64 3.81 -12.28
N ALA A 55 -6.18 2.62 -11.92
CA ALA A 55 -7.02 1.63 -11.25
C ALA A 55 -7.46 2.15 -9.87
N ARG A 56 -8.75 1.98 -9.58
CA ARG A 56 -9.36 2.47 -8.32
C ARG A 56 -9.30 1.46 -7.17
N ARG A 57 -8.87 0.24 -7.48
CA ARG A 57 -8.77 -0.91 -6.58
C ARG A 57 -7.57 -1.76 -6.95
N PHE A 58 -7.09 -2.56 -6.01
CA PHE A 58 -6.01 -3.50 -6.27
C PHE A 58 -6.49 -4.75 -6.97
N VAL A 59 -7.69 -5.21 -6.64
CA VAL A 59 -8.25 -6.46 -7.12
C VAL A 59 -9.48 -6.14 -7.94
N SER A 60 -9.49 -6.54 -9.20
CA SER A 60 -10.62 -6.30 -10.10
C SER A 60 -11.88 -7.01 -9.61
N SER A 61 -13.03 -6.42 -9.90
CA SER A 61 -14.31 -7.12 -9.79
C SER A 61 -14.35 -8.34 -10.68
N GLU A 62 -15.16 -9.33 -10.30
CA GLU A 62 -15.30 -10.58 -11.04
C GLU A 62 -15.61 -10.34 -12.52
N GLY A 63 -14.80 -10.92 -13.40
CA GLY A 63 -14.96 -10.81 -14.86
C GLY A 63 -14.56 -9.46 -15.45
N THR A 64 -14.01 -8.53 -14.67
CA THR A 64 -13.60 -7.20 -15.11
C THR A 64 -12.09 -6.99 -14.98
N ARG A 65 -11.59 -5.86 -15.50
CA ARG A 65 -10.20 -5.41 -15.35
C ARG A 65 -10.14 -4.03 -14.68
N ASP A 66 -11.04 -3.75 -13.74
CA ASP A 66 -11.16 -2.44 -13.07
C ASP A 66 -10.21 -2.23 -11.87
N GLY A 67 -9.28 -3.17 -11.65
CA GLY A 67 -8.23 -3.14 -10.62
C GLY A 67 -6.86 -3.56 -11.15
N LEU A 68 -5.82 -3.46 -10.31
CA LEU A 68 -4.43 -3.78 -10.72
C LEU A 68 -4.14 -5.28 -10.90
N PHE A 69 -5.00 -6.15 -10.38
CA PHE A 69 -4.89 -7.60 -10.46
C PHE A 69 -6.21 -8.22 -10.94
N TRP A 70 -6.11 -9.16 -11.86
CA TRP A 70 -7.18 -10.08 -12.25
C TRP A 70 -6.56 -11.44 -12.59
N PRO A 71 -7.27 -12.55 -12.35
CA PRO A 71 -6.78 -13.87 -12.76
C PRO A 71 -6.71 -13.95 -14.28
N VAL A 72 -5.65 -14.54 -14.79
CA VAL A 72 -5.43 -14.77 -16.22
C VAL A 72 -5.10 -16.24 -16.47
N ALA A 73 -5.47 -16.74 -17.65
CA ALA A 73 -5.00 -18.03 -18.12
C ALA A 73 -3.50 -17.95 -18.50
N ALA A 74 -2.82 -19.09 -18.59
CA ALA A 74 -1.36 -19.14 -18.80
C ALA A 74 -0.89 -18.52 -20.13
N ASP A 75 -1.78 -18.39 -21.11
CA ASP A 75 -1.55 -17.83 -22.44
C ASP A 75 -1.95 -16.35 -22.55
N GLN A 76 -2.49 -15.75 -21.49
CA GLN A 76 -2.89 -14.35 -21.47
C GLN A 76 -1.82 -13.47 -20.83
N PRO A 77 -1.70 -12.19 -21.26
CA PRO A 77 -0.83 -11.23 -20.60
C PRO A 77 -1.14 -11.13 -19.10
N PRO A 78 -0.13 -11.08 -18.21
CA PRO A 78 -0.33 -10.96 -16.78
C PRO A 78 -0.99 -9.62 -16.44
N SER A 79 -1.68 -9.57 -15.30
CA SER A 79 -2.09 -8.29 -14.72
C SER A 79 -0.89 -7.50 -14.19
N PRO A 80 -0.94 -6.16 -14.16
CA PRO A 80 0.18 -5.31 -13.71
C PRO A 80 0.69 -5.63 -12.30
N LEU A 81 -0.20 -6.08 -11.42
CA LEU A 81 0.13 -6.50 -10.07
C LEU A 81 -0.04 -8.02 -9.94
N GLY A 82 0.88 -8.68 -9.25
CA GLY A 82 0.81 -10.13 -9.02
C GLY A 82 -0.17 -10.54 -7.89
N PRO A 83 -0.55 -11.83 -7.83
CA PRO A 83 -1.56 -12.34 -6.89
C PRO A 83 -1.19 -12.14 -5.42
N LEU A 84 0.10 -12.25 -5.07
CA LEU A 84 0.55 -12.10 -3.68
C LEU A 84 0.36 -10.67 -3.14
N VAL A 85 0.55 -9.66 -4.00
CA VAL A 85 0.33 -8.27 -3.63
C VAL A 85 -1.17 -7.95 -3.61
N ALA A 86 -1.97 -8.62 -4.45
CA ALA A 86 -3.43 -8.52 -4.43
C ALA A 86 -4.05 -9.07 -3.13
N GLU A 87 -3.56 -10.20 -2.61
CA GLU A 87 -3.99 -10.80 -1.33
C GLU A 87 -3.71 -9.89 -0.12
N ALA A 88 -2.75 -8.97 -0.24
CA ALA A 88 -2.36 -8.00 0.78
C ALA A 88 -3.43 -6.96 1.13
N THR A 89 -4.44 -6.87 0.27
CA THR A 89 -5.34 -5.73 0.17
C THR A 89 -6.67 -6.11 0.80
N ARG A 90 -7.45 -5.11 1.22
CA ARG A 90 -8.79 -5.38 1.78
C ARG A 90 -9.78 -5.94 0.75
N GLU A 91 -9.39 -6.00 -0.51
CA GLU A 91 -10.27 -6.16 -1.67
C GLU A 91 -10.18 -7.57 -2.27
N GLY A 92 -9.48 -8.51 -1.63
CA GLY A 92 -9.17 -9.85 -2.12
C GLY A 92 -10.26 -10.57 -2.93
N TYR A 93 -9.82 -11.37 -3.91
CA TYR A 93 -10.69 -12.08 -4.86
C TYR A 93 -11.32 -13.31 -4.21
N GLY A 94 -12.66 -13.38 -4.19
CA GLY A 94 -13.41 -14.53 -3.66
C GLY A 94 -13.42 -14.61 -2.13
N ALA A 95 -14.47 -15.25 -1.60
CA ALA A 95 -14.86 -15.30 -0.19
C ALA A 95 -13.68 -15.34 0.81
N SER A 96 -13.25 -14.14 1.25
CA SER A 96 -12.89 -13.98 2.64
C SER A 96 -14.12 -14.42 3.43
N ALA A 97 -14.08 -15.62 4.01
CA ALA A 97 -15.12 -16.09 4.92
C ALA A 97 -15.50 -14.92 5.83
N ALA A 98 -16.78 -14.58 5.90
CA ALA A 98 -17.27 -13.39 6.59
C ALA A 98 -16.56 -13.24 7.95
N GLY A 99 -15.67 -12.23 8.05
CA GLY A 99 -14.79 -12.03 9.23
C GLY A 99 -13.28 -12.23 9.01
N SER A 100 -12.82 -12.63 7.82
CA SER A 100 -11.39 -12.77 7.53
C SER A 100 -10.76 -11.40 7.33
N GLN A 101 -9.86 -10.99 8.25
CA GLN A 101 -9.07 -9.79 8.04
C GLN A 101 -8.10 -9.99 6.86
N PRO A 102 -7.83 -8.94 6.06
CA PRO A 102 -6.92 -9.02 4.92
C PRO A 102 -5.59 -9.65 5.34
N ARG A 103 -5.09 -10.61 4.57
CA ARG A 103 -3.77 -11.19 4.84
C ARG A 103 -2.74 -10.07 4.68
N ALA A 104 -1.91 -9.88 5.69
CA ALA A 104 -0.84 -8.90 5.62
C ALA A 104 0.20 -9.39 4.60
N TYR A 105 0.59 -8.55 3.64
CA TYR A 105 1.75 -8.85 2.80
C TYR A 105 2.97 -8.24 3.47
N HIS A 106 3.89 -9.09 3.88
CA HIS A 106 5.04 -8.73 4.70
C HIS A 106 4.66 -7.94 5.97
N GLY A 107 3.49 -8.20 6.56
CA GLY A 107 3.05 -7.53 7.80
C GLY A 107 2.42 -6.15 7.61
N TYR A 108 2.14 -5.75 6.37
CA TYR A 108 1.53 -4.48 6.00
C TYR A 108 0.19 -4.65 5.27
N ARG A 109 -0.65 -3.61 5.37
CA ARG A 109 -1.85 -3.40 4.57
C ARG A 109 -1.70 -2.20 3.68
N TYR A 110 -2.33 -2.28 2.52
CA TYR A 110 -2.28 -1.25 1.49
C TYR A 110 -3.67 -0.72 1.20
N ARG A 111 -3.74 0.57 0.86
CA ARG A 111 -5.01 1.20 0.47
C ARG A 111 -4.77 2.35 -0.50
N ILE A 112 -5.56 2.37 -1.57
CA ILE A 112 -5.59 3.47 -2.53
C ILE A 112 -6.32 4.68 -1.92
N LEU A 113 -5.76 5.86 -2.11
CA LEU A 113 -6.33 7.14 -1.72
C LEU A 113 -6.68 7.93 -2.98
N GLY A 114 -7.96 8.30 -3.12
CA GLY A 114 -8.49 8.96 -4.32
C GLY A 114 -8.36 10.49 -4.33
N ALA A 115 -7.49 11.07 -3.48
CA ALA A 115 -7.33 12.52 -3.37
C ALA A 115 -6.00 12.91 -2.70
N GLN A 116 -5.64 14.18 -2.83
CA GLN A 116 -4.57 14.82 -2.06
C GLN A 116 -5.05 16.00 -1.23
N GLY A 117 -4.32 16.27 -0.15
CA GLY A 117 -4.56 17.37 0.79
C GLY A 117 -3.70 18.61 0.49
N PRO A 118 -3.87 19.68 1.28
CA PRO A 118 -3.23 20.97 1.03
C PRO A 118 -1.72 20.97 1.17
N ALA A 119 -1.13 20.02 1.91
CA ALA A 119 0.33 19.92 2.06
C ALA A 119 1.00 19.12 0.93
N ALA A 120 0.23 18.56 -0.01
CA ALA A 120 0.78 17.88 -1.17
C ALA A 120 1.18 18.90 -2.27
N PRO A 121 2.21 18.61 -3.08
CA PRO A 121 2.50 19.38 -4.29
C PRO A 121 1.25 19.51 -5.17
N GLY A 122 0.89 20.75 -5.54
CA GLY A 122 -0.34 21.03 -6.31
C GLY A 122 -1.62 21.16 -5.48
N GLY A 123 -1.54 21.18 -4.15
CA GLY A 123 -2.65 21.54 -3.26
C GLY A 123 -3.75 20.49 -3.13
N ALA A 124 -4.84 20.82 -2.43
CA ALA A 124 -5.93 19.89 -2.19
C ALA A 124 -6.76 19.65 -3.46
N ARG A 125 -6.92 18.40 -3.89
CA ARG A 125 -7.78 18.02 -5.02
C ARG A 125 -8.23 16.56 -4.96
N SER A 126 -9.36 16.27 -5.61
CA SER A 126 -9.75 14.90 -5.94
C SER A 126 -8.88 14.39 -7.09
N TYR A 127 -8.57 13.10 -7.06
CA TYR A 127 -8.01 12.40 -8.22
C TYR A 127 -9.07 11.80 -9.13
N VAL A 128 -10.30 11.70 -8.64
CA VAL A 128 -11.43 11.14 -9.37
C VAL A 128 -12.26 12.25 -9.99
N VAL A 129 -12.50 12.15 -11.29
CA VAL A 129 -13.35 13.03 -12.12
C VAL A 129 -14.27 12.13 -12.94
N ASP A 130 -15.58 12.39 -12.90
CA ASP A 130 -16.60 11.59 -13.61
C ASP A 130 -16.47 10.07 -13.39
N GLY A 131 -16.10 9.68 -12.17
CA GLY A 131 -15.92 8.27 -11.79
C GLY A 131 -14.59 7.64 -12.21
N ARG A 132 -13.76 8.33 -12.99
CA ARG A 132 -12.44 7.90 -13.47
C ARG A 132 -11.31 8.51 -12.66
N MET A 133 -10.27 7.75 -12.35
CA MET A 133 -9.13 8.25 -11.56
C MET A 133 -8.05 8.83 -12.47
N ILE A 134 -8.27 10.05 -12.98
CA ILE A 134 -7.36 10.71 -13.94
C ILE A 134 -6.42 11.74 -13.31
N GLY A 135 -6.74 12.26 -12.12
CA GLY A 135 -5.99 13.36 -11.48
C GLY A 135 -4.71 12.94 -10.75
N GLY A 136 -4.36 11.65 -10.84
CA GLY A 136 -3.30 10.99 -10.10
C GLY A 136 -3.82 9.81 -9.28
N PHE A 137 -2.96 9.23 -8.46
CA PHE A 137 -3.36 8.29 -7.41
C PHE A 137 -2.43 8.48 -6.21
N ALA A 138 -2.79 7.86 -5.10
CA ALA A 138 -1.89 7.66 -3.98
C ALA A 138 -2.20 6.36 -3.25
N VAL A 139 -1.22 5.89 -2.49
CA VAL A 139 -1.33 4.65 -1.73
C VAL A 139 -0.78 4.87 -0.32
N LEU A 140 -1.47 4.31 0.65
CA LEU A 140 -1.06 4.22 2.05
C LEU A 140 -0.69 2.77 2.37
N ALA A 141 0.49 2.57 2.94
CA ALA A 141 0.90 1.33 3.58
C ALA A 141 0.97 1.53 5.10
N TYR A 142 0.43 0.60 5.88
CA TYR A 142 0.48 0.66 7.35
C TYR A 142 0.60 -0.74 7.95
N PRO A 143 1.30 -0.88 9.09
CA PRO A 143 1.53 -2.19 9.70
C PRO A 143 0.23 -2.74 10.29
N VAL A 144 0.03 -4.05 10.13
CA VAL A 144 -1.12 -4.75 10.72
C VAL A 144 -1.03 -4.81 12.25
N ASN A 145 0.18 -4.90 12.80
CA ASN A 145 0.41 -4.85 14.25
C ASN A 145 1.54 -3.84 14.55
N PRO A 146 1.19 -2.57 14.85
CA PRO A 146 2.16 -1.53 15.15
C PRO A 146 3.12 -1.92 16.29
N GLY A 147 4.42 -1.85 16.02
CA GLY A 147 5.49 -2.28 16.94
C GLY A 147 5.87 -3.76 16.85
N VAL A 148 5.16 -4.56 16.04
CA VAL A 148 5.42 -6.01 15.88
C VAL A 148 5.68 -6.38 14.42
N SER A 149 4.81 -5.93 13.51
CA SER A 149 4.94 -6.15 12.07
C SER A 149 5.61 -4.98 11.35
N GLY A 150 5.61 -3.81 11.97
CA GLY A 150 6.22 -2.58 11.47
C GLY A 150 5.98 -1.44 12.46
N VAL A 151 6.77 -0.37 12.37
CA VAL A 151 6.64 0.85 13.19
C VAL A 151 6.14 2.01 12.33
N MET A 152 6.70 2.16 11.13
CA MET A 152 6.37 3.24 10.21
C MET A 152 5.14 2.92 9.38
N SER A 153 4.36 3.95 9.05
CA SER A 153 3.40 3.92 7.94
C SER A 153 3.95 4.75 6.80
N PHE A 154 3.59 4.41 5.58
CA PHE A 154 4.14 5.01 4.38
C PHE A 154 3.04 5.53 3.46
N ILE A 155 3.29 6.65 2.78
CA ILE A 155 2.43 7.14 1.71
C ILE A 155 3.26 7.43 0.46
N VAL A 156 2.68 7.18 -0.71
CA VAL A 156 3.24 7.50 -2.02
C VAL A 156 2.13 8.06 -2.91
N ASN A 157 2.48 8.97 -3.83
CA ASN A 157 1.58 9.41 -4.90
C ASN A 157 2.13 8.97 -6.28
N HIS A 158 1.46 9.35 -7.35
CA HIS A 158 1.87 9.09 -8.74
C HIS A 158 3.30 9.54 -9.11
N GLU A 159 3.90 10.48 -8.36
CA GLU A 159 5.29 10.91 -8.55
C GLU A 159 6.31 9.85 -8.06
N GLY A 160 5.87 8.85 -7.29
CA GLY A 160 6.73 7.77 -6.79
C GLY A 160 7.59 8.15 -5.57
N ILE A 161 7.34 9.30 -4.94
CA ILE A 161 8.06 9.74 -3.75
C ILE A 161 7.39 9.14 -2.50
N VAL A 162 8.11 8.27 -1.80
CA VAL A 162 7.64 7.64 -0.56
C VAL A 162 7.93 8.54 0.64
N TYR A 163 6.92 8.76 1.46
CA TYR A 163 7.01 9.42 2.76
C TYR A 163 6.69 8.44 3.87
N GLN A 164 7.31 8.60 5.03
CA GLN A 164 7.07 7.79 6.22
C GLN A 164 6.62 8.62 7.42
N LYS A 165 5.81 8.01 8.29
CA LYS A 165 5.41 8.56 9.58
C LYS A 165 5.03 7.44 10.54
N ASN A 166 5.51 7.52 11.78
CA ASN A 166 5.00 6.67 12.85
C ASN A 166 3.62 7.19 13.29
N LEU A 167 2.56 6.42 13.05
CA LEU A 167 1.18 6.76 13.46
C LEU A 167 0.86 6.34 14.90
N GLY A 168 1.83 5.74 15.62
CA GLY A 168 1.70 5.30 17.00
C GLY A 168 0.91 4.02 17.16
N ARG A 169 0.59 3.67 18.42
CA ARG A 169 -0.10 2.42 18.79
C ARG A 169 -1.50 2.30 18.18
N ASN A 170 -2.18 3.41 17.96
CA ASN A 170 -3.50 3.45 17.30
C ASN A 170 -3.37 3.63 15.77
N GLY A 171 -2.19 3.35 15.21
CA GLY A 171 -1.86 3.63 13.82
C GLY A 171 -2.80 2.97 12.82
N GLU A 172 -3.24 1.74 13.08
CA GLU A 172 -4.22 1.04 12.23
C GLU A 172 -5.54 1.81 12.11
N ALA A 173 -6.09 2.29 13.23
CA ALA A 173 -7.35 3.03 13.24
C ALA A 173 -7.21 4.42 12.59
N VAL A 174 -6.06 5.07 12.76
CA VAL A 174 -5.74 6.33 12.08
C VAL A 174 -5.63 6.10 10.58
N ALA A 175 -4.85 5.09 10.18
CA ALA A 175 -4.65 4.70 8.79
C ALA A 175 -5.98 4.37 8.12
N ALA A 176 -6.86 3.60 8.75
CA ALA A 176 -8.18 3.27 8.21
C ALA A 176 -9.08 4.49 7.94
N LYS A 177 -8.85 5.62 8.62
CA LYS A 177 -9.64 6.86 8.44
C LYS A 177 -9.00 7.87 7.47
N MET A 178 -7.73 7.69 7.11
CA MET A 178 -7.10 8.58 6.12
C MET A 178 -7.86 8.49 4.80
N GLN A 179 -7.93 9.57 4.04
CA GLN A 179 -8.61 9.56 2.72
C GLN A 179 -7.78 10.26 1.64
N ARG A 180 -6.69 10.92 2.04
CA ARG A 180 -5.93 11.83 1.19
C ARG A 180 -4.44 11.62 1.41
N PHE A 181 -3.68 11.69 0.32
CA PHE A 181 -2.25 11.90 0.38
C PHE A 181 -1.98 13.32 0.89
N ASN A 182 -1.36 13.44 2.06
CA ASN A 182 -1.14 14.73 2.69
C ASN A 182 0.16 14.68 3.52
N PRO A 183 1.34 14.85 2.89
CA PRO A 183 2.65 14.81 3.55
C PRO A 183 2.90 16.09 4.37
N ALA A 184 1.98 16.40 5.29
CA ALA A 184 2.09 17.52 6.23
C ALA A 184 3.13 17.25 7.33
N ALA A 185 3.19 18.13 8.34
CA ALA A 185 4.11 17.99 9.46
C ALA A 185 4.12 16.57 10.09
N GLY A 186 5.33 16.05 10.29
CA GLY A 186 5.59 14.71 10.80
C GLY A 186 5.66 13.59 9.75
N TRP A 187 5.43 13.90 8.47
CA TRP A 187 5.84 13.02 7.38
C TRP A 187 7.26 13.37 6.93
N THR A 188 8.10 12.38 6.74
CA THR A 188 9.47 12.57 6.23
C THR A 188 9.65 11.77 4.95
N ARG A 189 10.38 12.32 3.97
CA ARG A 189 10.71 11.59 2.75
C ARG A 189 11.61 10.40 3.12
N VAL A 190 11.33 9.24 2.55
CA VAL A 190 12.22 8.08 2.64
C VAL A 190 13.40 8.32 1.68
N SER A 191 14.61 8.30 2.22
CA SER A 191 15.83 8.23 1.42
C SER A 191 16.23 6.76 1.34
N ILE A 192 16.26 6.22 0.13
CA ILE A 192 16.87 4.92 -0.14
C ILE A 192 18.26 5.26 -0.67
N GLU A 193 19.29 5.03 0.14
CA GLU A 193 20.69 5.07 -0.29
C GLU A 193 21.07 3.75 -0.97
#